data_AF-A0A8I1YGJ0-F1
#
_entry.id   AF-A0A8I1YGJ0-F1
#
_cell.length_a   1.000
_cell.length_b   1.000
_cell.length_c   1.000
_cell.angle_alpha   90.00
_cell.angle_beta   90.00
_cell.angle_gamma   90.00
#
_symmetry.space_group_name_H-M   'P 1'
#
loop_
_entity.id
_entity.type
_entity.pdbx_description
1 polymer ?
#
loop_
_entity_poly.entity_id
_entity_poly.type
_entity_poly.pdbx_seq_one_letter_code
_entity_poly.pdbx_strand_id
1 'polypeptide(L)' 'MFTKYGPQARAVLDALLDKYHDEGVLNLDDANVLKVTPFTAMGSVVQLIKAFGGKEGFEKAVHELQTALYQETA' A
#
# COMPACT_ATOMS: atom_id res chain seq x y z
N MET A 1 1.54 9.86 -10.53
CA MET A 1 1.82 9.57 -9.11
C MET A 1 2.41 8.18 -8.90
N PHE A 2 1.80 7.08 -9.36
CA PHE A 2 2.32 5.71 -9.11
C PHE A 2 3.11 5.04 -10.24
N THR A 3 3.48 5.77 -11.29
CA THR A 3 4.25 5.23 -12.44
C THR A 3 5.68 4.79 -12.08
N LYS A 4 6.14 5.09 -10.87
CA LYS A 4 7.45 4.70 -10.35
C LYS A 4 7.49 3.26 -9.82
N TYR A 5 6.31 2.68 -9.58
CA TYR A 5 6.17 1.34 -9.02
C TYR A 5 5.68 0.35 -10.09
N GLY A 6 6.17 -0.89 -10.03
CA GLY A 6 5.75 -1.94 -10.95
C GLY A 6 4.26 -2.29 -10.84
N PRO A 7 3.71 -3.07 -11.79
CA PRO A 7 2.28 -3.41 -11.83
C PRO A 7 1.77 -4.05 -10.53
N GLN A 8 2.60 -4.88 -9.88
CA GLN A 8 2.26 -5.51 -8.60
C GLN A 8 2.16 -4.49 -7.45
N ALA A 9 3.13 -3.59 -7.33
CA ALA A 9 3.13 -2.57 -6.29
C ALA A 9 1.96 -1.58 -6.47
N ARG A 10 1.62 -1.26 -7.72
CA ARG A 10 0.43 -0.45 -8.02
C ARG A 10 -0.85 -1.14 -7.60
N ALA A 11 -1.02 -2.44 -7.87
CA ALA A 11 -2.20 -3.20 -7.43
C ALA A 11 -2.34 -3.24 -5.89
N VAL A 12 -1.21 -3.35 -5.18
CA VAL A 12 -1.20 -3.27 -3.71
C VAL A 12 -1.64 -1.89 -3.24
N LEU A 13 -1.13 -0.80 -3.81
CA LEU A 13 -1.54 0.55 -3.43
C LEU A 13 -3.02 0.81 -3.71
N ASP A 14 -3.54 0.28 -4.82
CA ASP A 14 -4.96 0.38 -5.19
C ASP A 14 -5.85 -0.31 -4.15
N ALA A 15 -5.49 -1.53 -3.73
CA ALA A 15 -6.22 -2.23 -2.68
C ALA A 15 -6.06 -1.61 -1.29
N LEU A 16 -4.93 -0.95 -1.01
CA LEU A 16 -4.75 -0.17 0.22
C LEU A 16 -5.67 1.05 0.22
N LEU A 17 -5.80 1.73 -0.91
CA LEU A 17 -6.71 2.86 -1.08
C LEU A 17 -8.17 2.44 -0.91
N ASP A 18 -8.57 1.34 -1.55
CA ASP A 18 -9.92 0.77 -1.44
C ASP A 18 -10.27 0.43 0.01
N LYS A 19 -9.36 -0.26 0.73
CA LYS A 19 -9.54 -0.51 2.17
C LYS A 19 -9.55 0.76 3.01
N TYR A 20 -8.77 1.78 2.65
CA TYR A 20 -8.80 3.06 3.37
C TYR A 20 -10.16 3.73 3.21
N HIS A 21 -10.75 3.66 2.01
CA HIS A 21 -12.07 4.20 1.72
C HIS A 21 -13.17 3.47 2.50
N ASP A 22 -13.08 2.15 2.66
CA ASP A 22 -14.04 1.35 3.42
C ASP A 22 -13.88 1.47 4.94
N GLU A 23 -12.64 1.42 5.46
CA GLU A 23 -12.35 1.39 6.90
C GLU A 23 -12.03 2.77 7.50
N GLY A 24 -11.82 3.79 6.67
CA GLY A 24 -11.56 5.19 7.03
C GLY A 24 -10.20 5.45 7.70
N VAL A 25 -9.61 4.47 8.37
CA VAL A 25 -8.31 4.53 9.03
C VAL A 25 -7.58 3.21 8.85
N LEU A 26 -6.58 3.20 7.96
CA LEU A 26 -5.62 2.12 7.88
C LEU A 26 -4.32 2.51 8.58
N ASN A 27 -3.82 1.63 9.45
CA ASN A 27 -2.44 1.68 9.92
C ASN A 27 -1.51 1.22 8.80
N LEU A 28 -1.21 2.19 7.94
CA LEU A 28 -0.46 2.02 6.71
C LEU A 28 1.04 1.75 6.99
N ASP A 29 1.57 2.22 8.12
CA ASP A 29 2.92 1.93 8.61
C ASP A 29 3.14 0.44 8.99
N ASP A 30 2.05 -0.32 9.14
CA ASP A 30 2.11 -1.68 9.60
C ASP A 30 2.02 -2.68 8.44
N ALA A 31 3.12 -3.39 8.17
CA ALA A 31 3.19 -4.46 7.17
C ALA A 31 2.20 -5.61 7.42
N ASN A 32 1.53 -5.67 8.58
CA ASN A 32 0.41 -6.57 8.84
C ASN A 32 -0.79 -6.30 7.93
N VAL A 33 -0.92 -5.10 7.35
CA VAL A 33 -1.96 -4.84 6.32
C VAL A 33 -1.80 -5.78 5.13
N LEU A 34 -0.58 -6.20 4.80
CA LEU A 34 -0.33 -7.14 3.70
C LEU A 34 -0.69 -8.60 4.07
N LYS A 35 -1.02 -8.87 5.34
CA LYS A 35 -1.46 -10.18 5.82
C LYS A 35 -2.98 -10.36 5.82
N VAL A 36 -3.73 -9.37 5.33
CA VAL A 36 -5.19 -9.50 5.16
C VAL A 36 -5.57 -9.64 3.69
N THR A 37 -6.76 -10.20 3.44
CA THR A 37 -7.35 -10.25 2.09
C THR A 37 -7.71 -8.82 1.63
N PRO A 38 -7.47 -8.45 0.37
CA PRO A 38 -7.00 -9.25 -0.76
C PRO A 38 -5.48 -9.38 -0.93
N PHE A 39 -4.66 -8.74 -0.09
CA PHE A 39 -3.19 -8.76 -0.25
C PHE A 39 -2.59 -10.16 -0.18
N THR A 40 -3.11 -11.00 0.73
CA THR A 40 -2.71 -12.42 0.83
C THR A 40 -2.96 -13.21 -0.45
N ALA A 41 -3.95 -12.80 -1.27
CA ALA A 41 -4.24 -13.40 -2.57
C ALA A 41 -3.37 -12.81 -3.70
N MET A 42 -2.89 -11.57 -3.55
CA MET A 42 -1.97 -10.93 -4.50
C MET A 42 -0.56 -11.51 -4.43
N GLY A 43 -0.15 -12.04 -3.29
CA GLY A 43 1.12 -12.72 -3.10
C GLY A 43 1.55 -12.78 -1.65
N SER A 44 2.72 -13.37 -1.41
CA SER A 44 3.30 -13.36 -0.07
C SER A 44 3.75 -11.94 0.31
N VAL A 45 3.60 -11.55 1.57
CA VAL A 45 4.04 -10.25 2.13
C VAL A 45 5.46 -9.87 1.65
N VAL A 46 6.38 -10.84 1.66
CA VAL A 46 7.76 -10.64 1.21
C VAL A 46 7.84 -10.24 -0.27
N GLN A 47 7.03 -10.83 -1.14
CA GLN A 47 6.99 -10.48 -2.57
C GLN A 47 6.38 -9.10 -2.79
N LEU A 48 5.31 -8.77 -2.04
CA LEU A 48 4.69 -7.46 -2.10
C LEU A 48 5.68 -6.38 -1.70
N ILE A 49 6.33 -6.53 -0.55
CA ILE A 49 7.38 -5.60 -0.07
C ILE A 49 8.54 -5.50 -1.07
N LYS A 50 8.99 -6.63 -1.64
CA LYS A 50 10.03 -6.61 -2.68
C LYS A 50 9.63 -5.83 -3.93
N ALA A 51 8.34 -5.80 -4.30
CA ALA A 51 7.87 -5.03 -5.44
C ALA A 51 8.05 -3.51 -5.25
N PHE A 52 8.18 -3.05 -4.00
CA PHE A 52 8.48 -1.66 -3.68
C PHE A 52 9.98 -1.37 -3.54
N GLY A 53 10.85 -2.39 -3.67
CA GLY A 53 12.28 -2.28 -3.43
C GLY A 53 12.73 -2.67 -2.02
N GLY A 54 11.85 -3.28 -1.22
CA GLY A 54 12.13 -3.66 0.16
C GLY A 54 11.24 -2.91 1.16
N LYS A 55 11.51 -3.11 2.45
CA LYS A 55 10.71 -2.54 3.55
C LYS A 55 10.65 -1.01 3.46
N GLU A 56 11.79 -0.36 3.30
CA GLU A 56 11.88 1.10 3.17
C GLU A 56 11.09 1.62 1.96
N GLY A 57 11.14 0.90 0.84
CA GLY A 57 10.39 1.27 -0.36
C GLY A 57 8.88 1.17 -0.17
N PHE A 58 8.43 0.14 0.58
CA PHE A 58 7.04 -0.02 0.97
C PHE A 58 6.60 1.10 1.91
N GLU A 59 7.33 1.32 3.01
CA GLU A 59 7.06 2.39 3.98
C GLU A 59 6.95 3.76 3.29
N LYS A 60 7.85 4.04 2.35
CA LYS A 60 7.80 5.27 1.55
C LYS A 60 6.55 5.36 0.67
N ALA A 61 6.21 4.30 -0.07
CA ALA A 61 5.05 4.30 -0.97
C ALA A 61 3.74 4.50 -0.20
N VAL A 62 3.66 3.86 0.95
CA VAL A 62 2.58 3.96 1.92
C VAL A 62 2.45 5.37 2.48
N HIS A 63 3.58 5.98 2.88
CA HIS A 63 3.59 7.37 3.37
C HIS A 63 3.20 8.38 2.29
N GLU A 64 3.63 8.16 1.05
CA GLU A 64 3.20 8.95 -0.12
C GLU A 64 1.69 8.80 -0.36
N LEU A 65 1.14 7.59 -0.20
CA LEU A 65 -0.30 7.33 -0.30
C LEU A 65 -1.07 8.06 0.81
N GLN A 66 -0.64 7.96 2.08
CA GLN A 66 -1.24 8.68 3.20
C GLN A 66 -1.22 10.19 2.96
N THR A 67 -0.06 10.72 2.58
CA THR A 67 0.09 12.15 2.32
C THR A 67 -0.90 12.61 1.26
N ALA A 68 -1.05 11.86 0.16
CA ALA A 68 -2.01 12.18 -0.88
C ALA A 68 -3.46 12.11 -0.41
N LEU A 69 -3.82 11.10 0.41
CA LEU A 69 -5.16 10.97 0.98
C LEU A 69 -5.49 12.15 1.92
N TYR A 70 -4.56 12.53 2.78
CA TYR A 70 -4.70 13.70 3.66
C TYR A 70 -4.73 15.02 2.89
N GLN A 71 -3.99 15.13 1.79
CA GLN A 71 -4.03 16.32 0.92
C GLN A 71 -5.37 16.46 0.20
N GLU A 72 -6.01 15.36 -0.17
CA GLU A 72 -7.31 15.37 -0.85
C GLU A 72 -8.48 15.70 0.11
N THR A 73 -8.29 15.49 1.41
CA THR A 73 -9.30 15.79 2.45
C THR A 73 -9.13 17.16 3.13
N ALA A 74 -8.12 17.96 2.74
CA ALA A 74 -7.82 19.28 3.32
C ALA A 74 -8.43 20.45 2.54
#